data_AF-A0AA97C4H7-F1
#
_entry.id   AF-A0AA97C4H7-F1
#
_cell.length_a   1.000
_cell.length_b   1.000
_cell.length_c   1.000
_cell.angle_alpha   90.00
_cell.angle_beta   90.00
_cell.angle_gamma   90.00
#
_symmetry.space_group_name_H-M   'P 1'
#
loop_
_entity.id
_entity.type
_entity.pdbx_description
1 polymer ?
#
loop_
_entity_poly.entity_id
_entity_poly.type
_entity_poly.pdbx_seq_one_letter_code
_entity_poly.pdbx_strand_id
1 'polypeptide(L)'
;MNIKKIVFFTTTITLSAVLCGQALAAIALDRTRVIYNGTEKTISLNIKNENTELPYLAQGWIEDANGNKIESPLTVLPPVQRVEPGDGSQVKIQSLPDIATLPQDRESVYYFNLREIPPRSKEANVLQIALQTRIKLFYRPKALYATRTDLENPWQEKITLTRKGDAYEITNPTAYFVTIVDASSRVGGDTVKQFEPVMISPKSNGMLKGSASAMGAKPVLTYINDYGGRPKLTFGCAGTTCKVESSTDR
;
A
#
# COMPACT_ATOMS: atom_id res chain seq x y z
N MET A 1 -55.49 -23.48 -11.72
CA MET A 1 -54.41 -24.20 -11.02
C MET A 1 -53.10 -23.92 -11.78
N ASN A 2 -52.08 -23.18 -11.34
CA ASN A 2 -51.84 -22.43 -10.10
C ASN A 2 -50.83 -21.30 -10.39
N ILE A 3 -51.30 -20.07 -10.58
CA ILE A 3 -50.47 -18.84 -10.60
C ILE A 3 -49.71 -18.67 -9.26
N LYS A 4 -50.22 -19.28 -8.18
CA LYS A 4 -49.55 -19.37 -6.87
C LYS A 4 -48.22 -20.13 -6.87
N LYS A 5 -47.95 -21.02 -7.85
CA LYS A 5 -46.68 -21.77 -7.92
C LYS A 5 -45.53 -20.96 -8.52
N ILE A 6 -45.82 -20.01 -9.41
CA ILE A 6 -44.80 -19.14 -10.02
C ILE A 6 -44.33 -18.08 -9.02
N VAL A 7 -45.26 -17.51 -8.24
CA VAL A 7 -44.94 -16.56 -7.17
C VAL A 7 -44.13 -17.22 -6.04
N PHE A 8 -44.37 -18.51 -5.74
CA PHE A 8 -43.58 -19.22 -4.72
C PHE A 8 -42.17 -19.61 -5.19
N PHE A 9 -41.91 -19.65 -6.50
CA PHE A 9 -40.59 -20.00 -7.04
C PHE A 9 -39.69 -18.77 -7.24
N THR A 10 -40.27 -17.57 -7.35
CA THR A 10 -39.52 -16.31 -7.41
C THR A 10 -39.12 -15.76 -6.04
N THR A 11 -39.77 -16.17 -4.94
CA THR A 11 -39.39 -15.73 -3.58
C THR A 11 -38.23 -16.51 -2.98
N THR A 12 -37.92 -17.71 -3.48
CA THR A 12 -36.81 -18.55 -2.93
C THR A 12 -35.46 -18.26 -3.59
N ILE A 13 -35.43 -17.64 -4.76
CA ILE A 13 -34.19 -17.32 -5.50
C ILE A 13 -33.56 -16.00 -5.02
N THR A 14 -34.32 -15.14 -4.32
CA THR A 14 -33.82 -13.84 -3.82
C THR A 14 -33.10 -13.90 -2.47
N LEU A 15 -33.05 -15.05 -1.78
CA LEU A 15 -32.31 -15.21 -0.52
C LEU A 15 -30.89 -15.78 -0.68
N SER A 16 -30.46 -16.10 -1.91
CA SER A 16 -29.09 -16.55 -2.20
C SER A 16 -28.10 -15.40 -2.44
N ALA A 17 -28.50 -14.17 -2.11
CA ALA A 17 -27.64 -13.00 -2.21
C ALA A 17 -26.56 -13.04 -1.11
N VAL A 18 -25.40 -13.55 -1.50
CA VAL A 18 -24.09 -13.01 -1.10
C VAL A 18 -23.81 -13.08 0.41
N LEU A 19 -23.61 -14.30 0.92
CA LEU A 19 -22.61 -14.52 1.97
C LEU A 19 -21.24 -14.50 1.31
N CYS A 20 -20.79 -13.32 0.86
CA CYS A 20 -19.36 -13.07 0.71
C CYS A 20 -18.79 -13.14 2.12
N GLY A 21 -18.27 -14.30 2.51
CA GLY A 21 -17.46 -14.41 3.72
C GLY A 21 -16.35 -13.39 3.63
N GLN A 22 -16.44 -12.32 4.42
CA GLN A 22 -15.31 -11.43 4.61
C GLN A 22 -14.23 -12.30 5.26
N ALA A 23 -13.12 -12.51 4.56
CA ALA A 23 -11.94 -13.08 5.17
C ALA A 23 -11.45 -12.08 6.21
N LEU A 24 -11.85 -12.27 7.46
CA LEU A 24 -11.38 -11.47 8.58
C LEU A 24 -9.97 -11.97 8.89
N ALA A 25 -8.97 -11.12 8.66
CA ALA A 25 -7.64 -11.35 9.20
C ALA A 25 -7.75 -11.42 10.71
N ALA A 26 -7.18 -12.46 11.32
CA ALA A 26 -7.14 -12.53 12.76
C ALA A 26 -6.17 -11.45 13.26
N ILE A 27 -4.96 -11.37 12.70
CA ILE A 27 -4.01 -10.32 13.07
C ILE A 27 -4.10 -9.13 12.10
N ALA A 28 -4.72 -8.03 12.55
CA ALA A 28 -4.78 -6.76 11.85
C ALA A 28 -3.56 -5.86 12.19
N LEU A 29 -3.14 -5.03 11.24
CA LEU A 29 -2.05 -4.05 11.37
C LEU A 29 -2.60 -2.63 11.27
N ASP A 30 -2.05 -1.69 12.05
CA ASP A 30 -2.56 -0.32 12.16
C ASP A 30 -2.34 0.60 10.94
N ARG A 31 -1.54 0.17 9.96
CA ARG A 31 -1.19 0.97 8.77
C ARG A 31 -0.84 0.13 7.55
N THR A 32 -0.91 0.76 6.38
CA THR A 32 -0.65 0.14 5.07
C THR A 32 0.75 0.41 4.52
N ARG A 33 1.54 1.25 5.20
CA ARG A 33 2.95 1.53 4.92
C ARG A 33 3.63 2.11 6.15
N VAL A 34 4.95 1.99 6.21
CA VAL A 34 5.76 2.50 7.32
C VAL A 34 6.76 3.52 6.79
N ILE A 35 6.85 4.68 7.44
CA ILE A 35 7.94 5.64 7.26
C ILE A 35 8.84 5.51 8.48
N TYR A 36 10.06 5.02 8.26
CA TYR A 36 11.10 4.92 9.27
C TYR A 36 11.99 6.15 9.21
N ASN A 37 11.82 7.04 10.18
CA ASN A 37 12.63 8.25 10.33
C ASN A 37 14.05 7.88 10.79
N GLY A 38 15.08 8.21 10.01
CA GLY A 38 16.46 7.75 10.23
C GLY A 38 17.16 8.25 11.50
N THR A 39 16.57 9.17 12.26
CA THR A 39 17.03 9.58 13.60
C THR A 39 16.46 8.70 14.71
N GLU A 40 15.38 7.98 14.43
CA GLU A 40 14.77 7.08 15.38
C GLU A 40 15.57 5.77 15.43
N LYS A 41 15.76 5.24 16.64
CA LYS A 41 16.33 3.90 16.81
C LYS A 41 15.28 2.82 16.63
N THR A 42 14.01 3.15 16.81
CA THR A 42 12.91 2.19 16.80
C THR A 42 11.59 2.87 16.44
N ILE A 43 10.72 2.16 15.74
CA ILE A 43 9.31 2.53 15.53
C ILE A 43 8.42 1.36 15.94
N SER A 44 7.27 1.65 16.57
CA SER A 44 6.25 0.66 16.92
C SER A 44 5.14 0.61 15.88
N LEU A 45 4.69 -0.60 15.56
CA LEU A 45 3.50 -0.88 14.79
C LEU A 45 2.51 -1.60 15.69
N ASN A 46 1.27 -1.11 15.78
CA ASN A 46 0.25 -1.78 16.57
C ASN A 46 -0.37 -2.91 15.74
N ILE A 47 -0.56 -4.05 16.39
CA ILE A 47 -1.28 -5.20 15.86
C ILE A 47 -2.45 -5.53 16.77
N LYS A 48 -3.52 -6.09 16.21
CA LYS A 48 -4.69 -6.50 16.99
C LYS A 48 -5.17 -7.86 16.52
N ASN A 49 -5.47 -8.75 17.46
CA ASN A 49 -6.21 -9.96 17.16
C ASN A 49 -7.70 -9.64 17.10
N GLU A 50 -8.25 -9.50 15.90
CA GLU A 50 -9.67 -9.30 15.65
C GLU A 50 -10.49 -10.58 15.87
N ASN A 51 -9.85 -11.74 16.03
CA ASN A 51 -10.53 -12.95 16.47
C ASN A 51 -10.76 -12.89 17.99
N THR A 52 -12.03 -12.92 18.42
CA THR A 52 -12.43 -12.83 19.83
C THR A 52 -12.53 -14.19 20.54
N GLU A 53 -12.25 -15.29 19.85
CA GLU A 53 -12.40 -16.65 20.38
C GLU A 53 -11.07 -17.40 20.50
N LEU A 54 -10.15 -17.17 19.56
CA LEU A 54 -8.93 -17.94 19.40
C LEU A 54 -7.68 -17.06 19.46
N PRO A 55 -6.62 -17.54 20.13
CA PRO A 55 -5.32 -16.88 20.15
C PRO A 55 -4.57 -17.15 18.85
N TYR A 56 -3.77 -16.18 18.41
CA TYR A 56 -2.95 -16.28 17.20
C TYR A 56 -1.49 -15.95 17.52
N LEU A 57 -0.55 -16.53 16.77
CA LEU A 57 0.81 -16.00 16.76
C LEU A 57 0.94 -14.96 15.64
N ALA A 58 1.61 -13.87 15.91
CA ALA A 58 2.02 -12.87 14.93
C ALA A 58 3.53 -12.98 14.70
N GLN A 59 3.94 -13.29 13.47
CA GLN A 59 5.33 -13.37 13.06
C GLN A 59 5.70 -12.19 12.16
N GLY A 60 6.73 -11.44 12.53
CA GLY A 60 7.20 -10.26 11.79
C GLY A 60 8.63 -10.41 11.27
N TRP A 61 8.89 -9.90 10.06
CA TRP A 61 10.24 -9.80 9.48
C TRP A 61 10.36 -8.68 8.45
N ILE A 62 11.61 -8.32 8.10
CA ILE A 62 11.91 -7.38 7.03
C ILE A 62 12.39 -8.12 5.78
N GLU A 63 12.02 -7.61 4.62
CA GLU A 63 12.60 -7.99 3.32
C GLU A 63 13.24 -6.78 2.64
N ASP A 64 14.27 -7.05 1.84
CA ASP A 64 14.82 -6.08 0.89
C ASP A 64 13.88 -5.83 -0.30
N ALA A 65 14.29 -4.94 -1.21
CA ALA A 65 13.52 -4.61 -2.41
C ALA A 65 13.29 -5.80 -3.36
N ASN A 66 14.13 -6.84 -3.30
CA ASN A 66 14.06 -8.04 -4.13
C ASN A 66 13.20 -9.14 -3.47
N GLY A 67 12.70 -8.92 -2.25
CA GLY A 67 11.91 -9.90 -1.51
C GLY A 67 12.74 -10.90 -0.70
N ASN A 68 14.05 -10.67 -0.54
CA ASN A 68 14.87 -11.51 0.33
C ASN A 68 14.63 -11.10 1.78
N LYS A 69 14.37 -12.07 2.65
CA LYS A 69 14.34 -11.83 4.10
C LYS A 69 15.72 -11.39 4.58
N ILE A 70 15.78 -10.30 5.35
CA ILE A 70 17.01 -9.73 5.89
C ILE A 70 16.92 -9.56 7.41
N GLU A 71 18.08 -9.42 8.05
CA GLU A 71 18.20 -9.14 9.48
C GLU A 71 18.95 -7.83 9.77
N SER A 72 19.50 -7.18 8.73
CA SER A 72 20.19 -5.88 8.76
C SER A 72 19.86 -5.10 7.47
N PRO A 73 19.73 -3.76 7.49
CA PRO A 73 19.98 -2.83 8.61
C PRO A 73 18.78 -2.60 9.54
N LEU A 74 17.64 -3.25 9.26
CA LEU A 74 16.41 -3.15 10.05
C LEU A 74 15.98 -4.54 10.47
N THR A 75 15.53 -4.67 11.73
CA THR A 75 15.06 -5.94 12.29
C THR A 75 13.76 -5.77 13.05
N VAL A 76 13.00 -6.85 13.18
CA VAL A 76 11.69 -6.88 13.85
C VAL A 76 11.79 -7.54 15.22
N LEU A 77 11.23 -6.89 16.24
CA LEU A 77 11.23 -7.36 17.63
C LEU A 77 9.82 -7.26 18.26
N PRO A 78 9.31 -8.32 18.90
CA PRO A 78 9.79 -9.70 18.78
C PRO A 78 9.51 -10.26 17.37
N PRO A 79 10.30 -11.23 16.88
CA PRO A 79 10.07 -11.86 15.58
C PRO A 79 8.81 -12.73 15.55
N VAL A 80 8.39 -13.27 16.71
CA VAL A 80 7.13 -14.00 16.89
C VAL A 80 6.57 -13.66 18.27
N GLN A 81 5.27 -13.42 18.36
CA GLN A 81 4.57 -13.22 19.62
C GLN A 81 3.18 -13.83 19.58
N ARG A 82 2.65 -14.21 20.73
CA ARG A 82 1.27 -14.67 20.90
C ARG A 82 0.38 -13.47 21.24
N VAL A 83 -0.77 -13.38 20.57
CA VAL A 83 -1.80 -12.36 20.82
C VAL A 83 -3.08 -13.10 21.20
N GLU A 84 -3.59 -12.81 22.40
CA GLU A 84 -4.81 -13.43 22.92
C GLU A 84 -6.05 -12.95 22.16
N PRO A 85 -7.21 -13.62 22.31
CA PRO A 85 -8.42 -13.26 21.59
C PRO A 85 -8.87 -11.82 21.89
N GLY A 86 -9.12 -11.01 20.87
CA GLY A 86 -9.54 -9.61 21.00
C GLY A 86 -8.44 -8.62 21.40
N ASP A 87 -7.25 -9.10 21.80
CA ASP A 87 -6.19 -8.28 22.36
C ASP A 87 -5.36 -7.52 21.31
N GLY A 88 -4.79 -6.40 21.74
CA GLY A 88 -3.80 -5.63 21.00
C GLY A 88 -2.37 -5.92 21.48
N SER A 89 -1.40 -5.83 20.56
CA SER A 89 0.03 -5.85 20.90
C SER A 89 0.82 -4.90 19.98
N GLN A 90 2.14 -4.84 20.17
CA GLN A 90 3.04 -4.04 19.35
C GLN A 90 4.18 -4.87 18.80
N VAL A 91 4.55 -4.59 17.56
CA VAL A 91 5.76 -5.07 16.89
C VAL A 91 6.67 -3.87 16.68
N LYS A 92 7.94 -3.99 17.06
CA LYS A 92 8.94 -2.93 16.90
C LYS A 92 9.83 -3.20 15.71
N ILE A 93 10.11 -2.19 14.91
CA ILE A 93 11.18 -2.21 13.91
C ILE A 93 12.34 -1.42 14.49
N GLN A 94 13.49 -2.06 14.64
CA GLN A 94 14.71 -1.47 15.20
C GLN A 94 15.79 -1.34 14.13
N SER A 95 16.54 -0.24 14.15
CA SER A 95 17.72 -0.06 13.29
C SER A 95 18.97 -0.66 13.94
N LEU A 96 19.81 -1.22 13.08
CA LEU A 96 21.15 -1.71 13.39
C LEU A 96 22.21 -0.72 12.87
N PRO A 97 23.48 -0.80 13.31
CA PRO A 97 24.52 0.15 12.92
C PRO A 97 24.70 0.31 11.40
N ASP A 98 24.48 -0.76 10.64
CA ASP A 98 24.59 -0.76 9.17
C ASP A 98 23.59 0.18 8.48
N ILE A 99 22.57 0.69 9.20
CA ILE A 99 21.64 1.71 8.68
C ILE A 99 22.38 2.96 8.20
N ALA A 100 23.55 3.26 8.77
CA ALA A 100 24.40 4.38 8.37
C ALA A 100 25.02 4.20 6.98
N THR A 101 25.02 2.98 6.43
CA THR A 101 25.52 2.70 5.07
C THR A 101 24.50 3.03 3.99
N LEU A 102 23.23 3.25 4.36
CA LEU A 102 22.19 3.61 3.42
C LEU A 102 22.40 5.01 2.84
N PRO A 103 21.95 5.27 1.60
CA PRO A 103 21.95 6.61 1.03
C PRO A 103 21.26 7.61 1.96
N GLN A 104 21.94 8.71 2.25
CA GLN A 104 21.41 9.79 3.10
C GLN A 104 20.75 10.92 2.28
N ASP A 105 20.80 10.86 0.95
CA ASP A 105 20.27 11.86 0.02
C ASP A 105 18.93 11.45 -0.65
N ARG A 106 18.44 10.24 -0.37
CA ARG A 106 17.21 9.65 -0.92
C ARG A 106 16.64 8.59 0.02
N GLU A 107 15.36 8.29 -0.12
CA GLU A 107 14.74 7.17 0.57
C GLU A 107 15.33 5.82 0.12
N SER A 108 15.31 4.85 1.03
CA SER A 108 15.53 3.43 0.72
C SER A 108 14.25 2.64 0.99
N VAL A 109 13.96 1.63 0.18
CA VAL A 109 12.74 0.82 0.31
C VAL A 109 13.05 -0.58 0.81
N TYR A 110 12.24 -1.02 1.75
CA TYR A 110 12.16 -2.35 2.33
C TYR A 110 10.69 -2.76 2.39
N TYR A 111 10.43 -3.98 2.84
CA TYR A 111 9.08 -4.46 3.10
C TYR A 111 8.98 -5.03 4.51
N PHE A 112 7.99 -4.56 5.27
CA PHE A 112 7.60 -5.20 6.53
C PHE A 112 6.56 -6.27 6.23
N ASN A 113 6.81 -7.46 6.75
CA ASN A 113 5.90 -8.60 6.65
C ASN A 113 5.36 -8.95 8.02
N LEU A 114 4.07 -9.25 8.08
CA LEU A 114 3.38 -9.76 9.25
C LEU A 114 2.55 -10.97 8.82
N ARG A 115 2.88 -12.15 9.36
CA ARG A 115 2.16 -13.40 9.11
C ARG A 115 1.49 -13.86 10.39
N GLU A 116 0.20 -14.13 10.31
CA GLU A 116 -0.51 -14.79 11.39
C GLU A 116 -0.28 -16.30 11.33
N ILE A 117 -0.27 -16.96 12.48
CA ILE A 117 -0.22 -18.42 12.58
C ILE A 117 -1.42 -18.84 13.43
N PRO A 118 -2.47 -19.43 12.80
CA PRO A 118 -3.63 -19.89 13.53
C PRO A 118 -3.27 -21.03 14.49
N PRO A 119 -4.06 -21.22 15.56
CA PRO A 119 -3.93 -22.41 16.38
C PRO A 119 -4.27 -23.64 15.54
N ARG A 120 -3.57 -24.75 15.80
CA ARG A 120 -3.80 -26.01 15.08
C ARG A 120 -5.24 -26.49 15.29
N SER A 121 -5.95 -26.77 14.20
CA SER A 121 -7.29 -27.35 14.31
C SER A 121 -7.24 -28.78 14.86
N LYS A 122 -8.28 -29.13 15.63
CA LYS A 122 -8.50 -30.51 16.12
C LYS A 122 -9.36 -31.34 15.17
N GLU A 123 -9.94 -30.71 14.16
CA GLU A 123 -10.82 -31.38 13.20
C GLU A 123 -10.00 -32.12 12.13
N ALA A 124 -10.50 -33.29 11.73
CA ALA A 124 -9.92 -34.05 10.64
C ALA A 124 -10.32 -33.43 9.29
N ASN A 125 -9.40 -33.46 8.32
CA ASN A 125 -9.63 -33.05 6.92
C ASN A 125 -10.02 -31.58 6.74
N VAL A 126 -9.42 -30.66 7.52
CA VAL A 126 -9.64 -29.22 7.36
C VAL A 126 -8.48 -28.53 6.64
N LEU A 127 -8.83 -27.52 5.84
CA LEU A 127 -7.88 -26.56 5.28
C LEU A 127 -7.82 -25.34 6.22
N GLN A 128 -6.64 -25.04 6.75
CA GLN A 128 -6.39 -23.80 7.50
C GLN A 128 -5.69 -22.77 6.61
N ILE A 129 -6.21 -21.54 6.62
CA ILE A 129 -5.62 -20.41 5.91
C ILE A 129 -4.89 -19.53 6.93
N ALA A 130 -3.70 -19.07 6.57
CA ALA A 130 -2.92 -18.11 7.33
C ALA A 130 -2.67 -16.88 6.45
N LEU A 131 -3.09 -15.70 6.89
CA LEU A 131 -2.87 -14.47 6.15
C LEU A 131 -1.48 -13.88 6.41
N GLN A 132 -0.89 -13.33 5.35
CA GLN A 132 0.34 -12.56 5.41
C GLN A 132 0.11 -11.18 4.82
N THR A 133 0.37 -10.16 5.64
CA THR A 133 0.36 -8.76 5.22
C THR A 133 1.79 -8.34 4.89
N ARG A 134 2.01 -7.80 3.69
CA ARG A 134 3.28 -7.25 3.23
C ARG A 134 3.09 -5.78 2.87
N ILE A 135 3.74 -4.89 3.61
CA ILE A 135 3.64 -3.43 3.40
C ILE A 135 5.00 -2.82 3.14
N LYS A 136 5.00 -1.70 2.41
CA LYS A 136 6.24 -0.96 2.10
C LYS A 136 6.74 -0.27 3.36
N LEU A 137 8.05 -0.37 3.60
CA LEU A 137 8.80 0.28 4.67
C LEU A 137 9.82 1.20 4.02
N PHE A 138 9.65 2.52 4.18
CA PHE A 138 10.55 3.52 3.62
C PHE A 138 11.47 4.02 4.71
N TYR A 139 12.77 3.77 4.57
CA TYR A 139 13.78 4.47 5.35
C TYR A 139 13.94 5.88 4.80
N ARG A 140 13.67 6.88 5.64
CA ARG A 140 13.76 8.30 5.31
C ARG A 140 14.90 8.93 6.11
N PRO A 141 16.04 9.27 5.47
CA PRO A 141 17.13 9.99 6.11
C PRO A 141 16.69 11.32 6.73
N LYS A 142 17.43 11.80 7.74
CA LYS A 142 17.16 13.08 8.41
C LYS A 142 17.05 14.26 7.44
N ALA A 143 17.86 14.26 6.38
CA ALA A 143 17.88 15.32 5.37
C ALA A 143 16.55 15.42 4.57
N LEU A 144 15.69 14.41 4.64
CA LEU A 144 14.44 14.30 3.89
C LEU A 144 13.21 14.32 4.79
N TYR A 145 13.33 14.82 6.02
CA TYR A 145 12.15 14.96 6.87
C TYR A 145 11.23 16.01 6.27
N ALA A 146 9.97 15.62 6.08
CA ALA A 146 8.95 16.49 5.52
C ALA A 146 8.82 17.74 6.40
N THR A 147 9.17 18.89 5.85
CA THR A 147 8.93 20.17 6.50
C THR A 147 7.46 20.53 6.42
N ARG A 148 7.02 21.52 7.20
CA ARG A 148 5.66 22.05 7.07
C ARG A 148 5.35 22.49 5.64
N THR A 149 6.33 23.08 4.95
CA THR A 149 6.23 23.49 3.56
C THR A 149 6.08 22.32 2.60
N ASP A 150 6.74 21.18 2.86
CA ASP A 150 6.59 19.97 2.05
C ASP A 150 5.22 19.31 2.23
N LEU A 151 4.59 19.47 3.40
CA LEU A 151 3.22 19.00 3.64
C LEU A 151 2.20 19.90 2.93
N GLU A 152 2.46 21.20 2.86
CA GLU A 152 1.62 22.16 2.14
C GLU A 152 1.80 22.09 0.61
N ASN A 153 3.01 21.71 0.16
CA ASN A 153 3.36 21.50 -1.24
C ASN A 153 3.97 20.09 -1.41
N PRO A 154 3.12 19.04 -1.46
CA PRO A 154 3.57 17.66 -1.50
C PRO A 154 4.58 17.42 -2.61
N TRP A 155 5.67 16.70 -2.31
CA TRP A 155 6.72 16.41 -3.29
C TRP A 155 6.18 15.66 -4.52
N GLN A 156 5.05 14.96 -4.40
CA GLN A 156 4.36 14.30 -5.50
C GLN A 156 3.86 15.30 -6.56
N GLU A 157 3.63 16.57 -6.22
CA GLU A 157 3.29 17.62 -7.21
C GLU A 157 4.47 17.92 -8.16
N LYS A 158 5.70 17.51 -7.82
CA LYS A 158 6.91 17.73 -8.64
C LYS A 158 7.08 16.68 -9.75
N ILE A 159 6.24 15.64 -9.81
CA ILE A 159 6.34 14.63 -10.87
C ILE A 159 5.88 15.20 -12.22
N THR A 160 6.46 14.70 -13.31
CA THR A 160 6.07 15.10 -14.66
C THR A 160 5.79 13.89 -15.52
N LEU A 161 4.97 14.06 -16.55
CA LEU A 161 4.71 13.04 -17.56
C LEU A 161 5.30 13.46 -18.89
N THR A 162 5.83 12.51 -19.64
CA THR A 162 6.24 12.69 -21.03
C THR A 162 5.59 11.62 -21.88
N ARG A 163 4.75 12.03 -22.84
CA ARG A 163 4.09 11.13 -23.77
C ARG A 163 5.12 10.51 -24.71
N LYS A 164 5.21 9.17 -24.70
CA LYS A 164 6.03 8.36 -25.61
C LYS A 164 5.10 7.40 -26.36
N GLY A 165 4.70 7.78 -27.56
CA GLY A 165 3.66 7.06 -28.32
C GLY A 165 2.32 7.07 -27.57
N ASP A 166 1.74 5.88 -27.35
CA ASP A 166 0.50 5.73 -26.59
C ASP A 166 0.71 5.38 -25.11
N ALA A 167 1.87 5.72 -24.54
CA ALA A 167 2.14 5.58 -23.12
C ALA A 167 2.73 6.88 -22.53
N TYR A 168 2.66 7.03 -21.22
CA TYR A 168 3.35 8.10 -20.50
C TYR A 168 4.57 7.55 -19.76
N GLU A 169 5.72 8.18 -19.96
CA GLU A 169 6.85 8.06 -19.03
C GLU A 169 6.63 9.05 -17.89
N ILE A 170 6.58 8.54 -16.66
CA ILE A 170 6.56 9.35 -15.45
C ILE A 170 8.00 9.61 -14.99
N THR A 171 8.29 10.86 -14.66
CA THR A 171 9.58 11.28 -14.08
C THR A 171 9.35 11.71 -12.63
N ASN A 172 10.09 11.08 -11.71
CA ASN A 172 10.15 11.46 -10.31
C ASN A 172 11.50 12.14 -10.02
N PRO A 173 11.57 13.48 -10.02
CA PRO A 173 12.81 14.20 -9.70
C PRO A 173 13.12 14.22 -8.20
N THR A 174 12.21 13.72 -7.35
CA THR A 174 12.29 13.87 -5.90
C THR A 174 13.18 12.82 -5.26
N ALA A 175 13.53 13.05 -3.99
CA ALA A 175 14.29 12.12 -3.16
C ALA A 175 13.40 11.04 -2.50
N TYR A 176 12.10 11.00 -2.80
CA TYR A 176 11.11 10.10 -2.21
C TYR A 176 10.60 9.07 -3.22
N PHE A 177 10.14 7.92 -2.75
CA PHE A 177 9.37 6.99 -3.58
C PHE A 177 7.94 7.50 -3.77
N VAL A 178 7.45 7.46 -5.02
CA VAL A 178 6.07 7.85 -5.36
C VAL A 178 5.32 6.63 -5.88
N THR A 179 4.23 6.25 -5.21
CA THR A 179 3.37 5.13 -5.66
C THR A 179 2.13 5.68 -6.35
N ILE A 180 1.98 5.39 -7.64
CA ILE A 180 0.78 5.68 -8.42
C ILE A 180 -0.08 4.43 -8.45
N VAL A 181 -1.37 4.57 -8.12
CA VAL A 181 -2.30 3.44 -7.99
C VAL A 181 -3.46 3.47 -8.97
N ASP A 182 -3.70 4.61 -9.59
CA ASP A 182 -4.75 4.77 -10.57
C ASP A 182 -4.43 5.92 -11.54
N ALA A 183 -4.99 5.83 -12.74
CA ALA A 183 -4.95 6.85 -13.77
C ALA A 183 -6.32 6.95 -14.45
N SER A 184 -6.80 8.17 -14.66
CA SER A 184 -8.09 8.45 -15.30
C SER A 184 -8.01 9.68 -16.19
N SER A 185 -9.03 9.90 -17.02
CA SER A 185 -9.12 11.05 -17.94
C SER A 185 -9.65 12.34 -17.31
N ARG A 186 -10.18 12.24 -16.10
CA ARG A 186 -10.76 13.34 -15.32
C ARG A 186 -10.90 12.91 -13.86
N VAL A 187 -11.01 13.89 -12.96
CA VAL A 187 -11.27 13.63 -11.54
C VAL A 187 -12.59 12.87 -11.39
N GLY A 188 -12.53 11.70 -10.72
CA GLY A 188 -13.70 10.82 -10.54
C GLY A 188 -14.12 10.05 -11.78
N GLY A 189 -13.29 10.03 -12.83
CA GLY A 189 -13.48 9.14 -13.98
C GLY A 189 -13.10 7.69 -13.67
N ASP A 190 -13.48 6.79 -14.57
CA ASP A 190 -13.10 5.38 -14.47
C ASP A 190 -11.58 5.20 -14.64
N THR A 191 -11.04 4.21 -13.93
CA THR A 191 -9.66 3.76 -14.10
C THR A 191 -9.42 3.33 -15.56
N VAL A 192 -8.31 3.82 -16.13
CA VAL A 192 -7.88 3.40 -17.46
C VAL A 192 -7.65 1.88 -17.48
N LYS A 193 -8.21 1.22 -18.50
CA LYS A 193 -8.04 -0.23 -18.68
C LYS A 193 -6.56 -0.60 -18.75
N GLN A 194 -6.20 -1.72 -18.11
CA GLN A 194 -4.82 -2.23 -18.04
C GLN A 194 -3.84 -1.29 -17.31
N PHE A 195 -4.33 -0.30 -16.55
CA PHE A 195 -3.48 0.41 -15.62
C PHE A 195 -2.98 -0.56 -14.54
N GLU A 196 -1.69 -0.53 -14.26
CA GLU A 196 -1.07 -1.28 -13.17
C GLU A 196 -0.41 -0.31 -12.19
N PRO A 197 -0.66 -0.44 -10.88
CA PRO A 197 0.02 0.36 -9.88
C PRO A 197 1.54 0.24 -10.00
N VAL A 198 2.21 1.38 -9.92
CA VAL A 198 3.67 1.46 -10.07
C VAL A 198 4.27 2.33 -8.98
N MET A 199 5.44 1.92 -8.50
CA MET A 199 6.24 2.71 -7.57
C MET A 199 7.47 3.23 -8.30
N ILE A 200 7.61 4.55 -8.34
CA ILE A 200 8.73 5.22 -8.99
C ILE A 200 9.78 5.55 -7.94
N SER A 201 11.01 5.13 -8.20
CA SER A 201 12.15 5.34 -7.30
C SER A 201 12.56 6.81 -7.24
N PRO A 202 13.28 7.22 -6.18
CA PRO A 202 13.87 8.55 -6.10
C PRO A 202 14.75 8.84 -7.31
N LYS A 203 14.65 10.06 -7.86
CA LYS A 203 15.47 10.55 -8.98
C LYS A 203 15.45 9.60 -10.18
N SER A 204 14.30 8.99 -10.48
CA SER A 204 14.16 8.00 -11.56
C SER A 204 12.93 8.28 -12.42
N ASN A 205 12.84 7.54 -13.52
CA ASN A 205 11.70 7.49 -14.41
C ASN A 205 11.08 6.09 -14.41
N GLY A 206 9.87 5.98 -14.97
CA GLY A 206 9.18 4.71 -15.19
C GLY A 206 8.09 4.86 -16.25
N MET A 207 7.69 3.75 -16.86
CA MET A 207 6.60 3.74 -17.83
C MET A 207 5.28 3.44 -17.13
N LEU A 208 4.28 4.29 -17.34
CA LEU A 208 2.91 4.01 -16.93
C LEU A 208 2.29 3.02 -17.92
N LYS A 209 1.70 1.95 -17.38
CA LYS A 209 0.84 1.05 -18.15
C LYS A 209 -0.55 1.67 -18.31
N GLY A 210 -1.22 1.32 -19.41
CA GLY A 210 -2.48 1.95 -19.83
C GLY A 210 -2.26 3.00 -20.92
N SER A 211 -3.26 3.12 -21.81
CA SER A 211 -3.19 4.00 -22.98
C SER A 211 -3.15 5.47 -22.57
N ALA A 212 -2.15 6.21 -23.05
CA ALA A 212 -2.06 7.65 -22.88
C ALA A 212 -3.28 8.37 -23.49
N SER A 213 -3.81 7.85 -24.61
CA SER A 213 -5.02 8.38 -25.23
C SER A 213 -6.25 8.17 -24.34
N ALA A 214 -6.34 7.04 -23.62
CA ALA A 214 -7.42 6.78 -22.66
C ALA A 214 -7.34 7.66 -21.40
N MET A 215 -6.14 8.15 -21.04
CA MET A 215 -5.93 9.14 -19.97
C MET A 215 -6.33 10.57 -20.40
N GLY A 216 -6.73 10.79 -21.65
CA GLY A 216 -7.23 12.07 -22.14
C GLY A 216 -6.18 13.19 -22.20
N ALA A 217 -6.66 14.41 -22.48
CA ALA A 217 -5.81 15.59 -22.64
C ALA A 217 -5.31 16.18 -21.31
N LYS A 218 -6.00 15.87 -20.21
CA LYS A 218 -5.62 16.25 -18.84
C LYS A 218 -5.60 15.00 -17.95
N PRO A 219 -4.54 14.18 -18.04
CA PRO A 219 -4.41 12.99 -17.22
C PRO A 219 -4.58 13.30 -15.74
N VAL A 220 -5.26 12.41 -15.02
CA VAL A 220 -5.37 12.47 -13.56
C VAL A 220 -4.73 11.22 -13.00
N LEU A 221 -3.71 11.39 -12.15
CA LEU A 221 -3.07 10.29 -11.44
C LEU A 221 -3.45 10.31 -9.96
N THR A 222 -3.73 9.13 -9.41
CA THR A 222 -3.95 8.96 -7.98
C THR A 222 -2.70 8.34 -7.36
N TYR A 223 -2.16 8.98 -6.32
CA TYR A 223 -0.98 8.47 -5.61
C TYR A 223 -1.32 8.08 -4.16
N ILE A 224 -0.47 7.28 -3.51
CA ILE A 224 -0.60 7.01 -2.07
C ILE A 224 0.35 7.94 -1.29
N ASN A 225 -0.20 8.71 -0.34
CA ASN A 225 0.59 9.54 0.58
C ASN A 225 1.14 8.72 1.78
N ASP A 226 1.88 9.34 2.70
CA ASP A 226 2.48 8.64 3.84
C ASP A 226 1.45 8.03 4.80
N TYR A 227 0.24 8.59 4.83
CA TYR A 227 -0.88 8.16 5.68
C TYR A 227 -1.78 7.11 5.03
N GLY A 228 -1.47 6.66 3.81
CA GLY A 228 -2.30 5.71 3.06
C GLY A 228 -3.50 6.35 2.34
N GLY A 229 -3.64 7.67 2.43
CA GLY A 229 -4.62 8.44 1.65
C GLY A 229 -4.30 8.41 0.17
N ARG A 230 -5.30 8.73 -0.66
CA ARG A 230 -5.24 8.64 -2.12
C ARG A 230 -5.53 9.97 -2.82
N PRO A 231 -4.68 11.00 -2.67
CA PRO A 231 -4.90 12.28 -3.33
C PRO A 231 -4.72 12.16 -4.85
N LYS A 232 -5.30 13.11 -5.56
CA LYS A 232 -5.29 13.15 -7.03
C LYS A 232 -4.41 14.29 -7.52
N LEU A 233 -3.69 14.04 -8.60
CA LEU A 233 -2.88 15.02 -9.33
C LEU A 233 -3.48 15.19 -10.70
N THR A 234 -3.96 16.40 -11.01
CA THR A 234 -4.46 16.75 -12.34
C THR A 234 -3.33 17.37 -13.14
N PHE A 235 -3.07 16.84 -14.34
CA PHE A 235 -1.99 17.29 -15.21
C PHE A 235 -2.50 18.21 -16.31
N GLY A 236 -1.71 19.25 -16.60
CA GLY A 236 -1.80 20.06 -17.81
C GLY A 236 -0.68 19.68 -18.78
N CYS A 237 -1.04 19.41 -20.04
CA CYS A 237 -0.09 19.00 -21.07
C CYS A 237 0.19 20.14 -22.07
N ALA A 238 1.47 20.39 -22.34
CA ALA A 238 1.95 21.26 -23.40
C ALA A 238 2.85 20.43 -24.35
N GLY A 239 2.33 20.13 -25.55
CA GLY A 239 2.95 19.18 -26.47
C GLY A 239 2.96 17.77 -25.88
N THR A 240 4.14 17.15 -25.78
CA THR A 240 4.30 15.81 -25.19
C THR A 240 4.54 15.83 -23.69
N THR A 241 4.77 17.00 -23.09
CA THR A 241 5.12 17.10 -21.66
C THR A 241 3.93 17.57 -20.84
N CYS A 242 3.65 16.89 -19.74
CA CYS A 242 2.61 17.26 -18.79
C CYS A 242 3.19 17.53 -17.40
N LYS A 243 2.69 18.58 -16.75
CA LYS A 243 3.04 18.97 -15.39
C LYS A 243 1.77 19.00 -14.52
N VAL A 244 1.93 18.83 -13.22
CA VAL A 244 0.81 18.95 -12.28
C VAL A 244 0.30 20.40 -12.30
N GLU A 245 -0.99 20.58 -12.57
CA GLU A 245 -1.70 21.87 -12.50
C GLU A 245 -2.36 22.05 -11.13
N SER A 246 -2.89 20.98 -10.55
CA SER A 246 -3.58 21.02 -9.26
C SER A 246 -3.57 19.65 -8.57
N SER A 247 -3.74 19.68 -7.24
CA SER A 247 -3.97 18.49 -6.42
C SER A 247 -5.28 18.62 -5.64
N THR A 248 -6.04 17.53 -5.56
CA THR A 248 -7.29 17.45 -4.79
C THR A 248 -7.12 16.46 -3.64
N ASP A 249 -7.83 16.73 -2.54
CA ASP A 249 -7.78 15.95 -1.28
C ASP A 249 -6.43 16.06 -0.54
N ARG A 250 -6.01 17.32 -0.28
CA ARG A 250 -4.80 17.68 0.49
C ARG A 250 -4.92 17.30 1.96
#